data_AF-A0A9X2JLY2-F1
#
_entry.id   AF-A0A9X2JLY2-F1
#
_cell.length_a   1.000
_cell.length_b   1.000
_cell.length_c   1.000
_cell.angle_alpha   90.00
_cell.angle_beta   90.00
_cell.angle_gamma   90.00
#
_symmetry.space_group_name_H-M   'P 1'
#
loop_
_entity.id
_entity.type
_entity.pdbx_description
1 polymer ?
#
loop_
_entity_poly.entity_id
_entity_poly.type
_entity_poly.pdbx_seq_one_letter_code
_entity_poly.pdbx_strand_id
1 'polypeptide(L)'
;MKLIAYNNEFKEQLKTYQIKDLTFTGLPQNTIKISQKNKDYHLILLVNESNEICTFFVLDYGDDKFKHTKSMKSLLLRSFSTNERFFCFKLII
;
A
#
# COMPACT_ATOMS: atom_id res chain seq x y z
N MET A 1 4.14 15.46 -4.01
CA MET A 1 3.50 14.16 -3.68
C MET A 1 2.99 14.21 -2.24
N LYS A 2 1.89 13.53 -1.92
CA LYS A 2 1.30 13.46 -0.57
C LYS A 2 1.01 12.01 -0.16
N LEU A 3 1.22 11.70 1.11
CA LEU A 3 0.78 10.44 1.72
C LEU A 3 -0.59 10.65 2.36
N ILE A 4 -1.55 9.81 2.01
CA ILE A 4 -2.91 9.87 2.54
C ILE A 4 -3.39 8.47 2.91
N ALA A 5 -4.27 8.38 3.91
CA ALA A 5 -5.00 7.15 4.17
C ALA A 5 -5.98 6.88 3.02
N TYR A 6 -6.12 5.62 2.62
CA TYR A 6 -7.09 5.23 1.60
C TYR A 6 -8.50 5.59 2.04
N ASN A 7 -9.28 6.13 1.10
CA ASN A 7 -10.71 6.34 1.22
C ASN A 7 -11.40 5.85 -0.07
N ASN A 8 -12.74 5.83 -0.07
CA ASN A 8 -13.51 5.30 -1.21
C ASN A 8 -13.45 6.17 -2.48
N GLU A 9 -12.97 7.41 -2.42
CA GLU A 9 -12.83 8.29 -3.60
C GLU A 9 -11.82 7.73 -4.60
N PHE A 10 -10.81 7.00 -4.10
CA PHE A 10 -9.74 6.40 -4.88
C PHE A 10 -10.08 5.01 -5.43
N LYS A 11 -11.26 4.48 -5.11
CA LYS A 11 -11.67 3.10 -5.46
C LYS A 11 -11.62 2.85 -6.96
N GLU A 12 -12.07 3.79 -7.78
CA GLU A 12 -12.07 3.65 -9.24
C GLU A 12 -10.66 3.68 -9.82
N GLN A 13 -9.77 4.53 -9.32
CA GLN A 13 -8.36 4.55 -9.74
C GLN A 13 -7.65 3.24 -9.37
N LEU A 14 -7.99 2.62 -8.24
CA LEU A 14 -7.43 1.31 -7.87
C LEU A 14 -7.94 0.15 -8.74
N LYS A 15 -9.01 0.33 -9.53
CA LYS A 15 -9.44 -0.68 -10.52
C LYS A 15 -8.52 -0.73 -11.73
N THR A 16 -7.95 0.42 -12.10
CA THR A 16 -7.03 0.55 -13.25
C THR A 16 -5.57 0.49 -12.83
N TYR A 17 -5.30 0.23 -11.54
CA TYR A 17 -3.95 0.13 -10.98
C TYR A 17 -3.25 -1.14 -11.46
N GLN A 18 -2.09 -0.97 -12.11
CA GLN A 18 -1.33 -2.07 -12.71
C GLN A 18 -0.08 -2.36 -11.88
N ILE A 19 0.15 -3.66 -11.64
CA ILE A 19 1.33 -4.17 -10.92
C ILE A 19 1.97 -5.24 -11.79
N LYS A 20 3.27 -5.07 -12.06
CA LYS A 20 4.01 -5.95 -12.96
C LYS A 20 4.38 -7.27 -12.30
N ASP A 21 4.73 -7.20 -11.02
CA ASP A 21 5.18 -8.33 -10.23
C ASP A 21 4.37 -8.43 -8.94
N LEU A 22 3.60 -9.51 -8.83
CA LEU A 22 2.78 -9.84 -7.66
C LEU A 22 3.49 -10.78 -6.68
N THR A 23 4.74 -11.15 -6.93
CA THR A 23 5.51 -12.10 -6.10
C THR A 23 5.65 -11.63 -4.66
N PHE A 24 5.77 -10.32 -4.45
CA PHE A 24 6.01 -9.70 -3.15
C PHE A 24 4.86 -8.80 -2.67
N THR A 25 3.75 -8.72 -3.41
CA THR A 25 2.62 -7.83 -3.07
C THR A 25 1.27 -8.39 -3.51
N GLY A 26 0.24 -8.13 -2.71
CA GLY A 26 -1.15 -8.41 -3.09
C GLY A 26 -1.73 -7.32 -3.98
N LEU A 27 -2.76 -7.67 -4.75
CA LEU A 27 -3.57 -6.69 -5.48
C LEU A 27 -4.28 -5.74 -4.49
N PRO A 28 -4.29 -4.41 -4.72
CA PRO A 28 -4.91 -3.45 -3.81
C PRO A 28 -6.36 -3.80 -3.47
N GLN A 29 -7.12 -4.31 -4.44
CA GLN A 29 -8.52 -4.72 -4.26
C GLN A 29 -8.69 -5.85 -3.24
N ASN A 30 -7.76 -6.82 -3.23
CA ASN A 30 -7.80 -7.92 -2.27
C ASN A 30 -7.46 -7.39 -0.87
N THR A 31 -6.46 -6.52 -0.77
CA THR A 31 -6.06 -5.97 0.51
C THR A 31 -7.10 -5.03 1.12
N ILE A 32 -7.84 -4.28 0.31
CA ILE A 32 -8.98 -3.48 0.77
C ILE A 32 -10.02 -4.37 1.44
N LYS A 33 -10.40 -5.50 0.83
CA LYS A 33 -11.36 -6.45 1.42
C LYS A 33 -10.86 -7.02 2.76
N ILE A 34 -9.56 -7.26 2.88
CA ILE A 34 -8.96 -7.77 4.12
C ILE A 34 -8.98 -6.70 5.21
N SER A 35 -8.62 -5.45 4.89
CA SER A 35 -8.63 -4.33 5.85
C SER A 35 -10.02 -4.06 6.44
N GLN A 36 -11.10 -4.32 5.69
CA GLN A 36 -12.47 -4.18 6.21
C GLN A 36 -12.76 -5.16 7.36
N LYS A 37 -12.00 -6.26 7.44
CA LYS A 37 -12.13 -7.28 8.49
C LYS A 37 -11.03 -7.18 9.54
N ASN A 38 -9.92 -6.49 9.24
CA ASN A 38 -8.80 -6.30 10.15
C ASN A 38 -8.50 -4.81 10.36
N LYS A 39 -8.85 -4.30 11.54
CA LYS A 39 -8.69 -2.89 11.91
C LYS A 39 -7.23 -2.46 12.05
N ASP A 40 -6.31 -3.41 12.23
CA ASP A 40 -4.88 -3.13 12.36
C ASP A 40 -4.21 -2.86 11.00
N TYR A 41 -4.93 -3.09 9.89
CA TYR A 41 -4.41 -2.87 8.55
C TYR A 41 -4.81 -1.48 8.05
N HIS A 42 -3.81 -0.63 7.91
CA HIS A 42 -3.96 0.74 7.41
C HIS A 42 -3.43 0.82 5.99
N LEU A 43 -4.36 1.05 5.08
CA LEU A 43 -4.10 1.25 3.65
C LEU A 43 -3.63 2.69 3.43
N ILE A 44 -2.46 2.85 2.81
CA ILE A 44 -1.85 4.16 2.53
C ILE A 44 -1.63 4.31 1.03
N LEU A 45 -1.90 5.52 0.53
CA LEU A 45 -1.69 5.92 -0.86
C LEU A 45 -0.63 7.02 -0.92
N LEU A 46 0.29 6.91 -1.88
CA LEU A 46 1.09 8.03 -2.36
C LEU A 46 0.41 8.62 -3.59
N VAL A 47 0.05 9.89 -3.50
CA VAL A 47 -0.72 10.58 -4.54
C VAL A 47 0.07 11.78 -5.08
N ASN A 48 0.06 11.96 -6.40
CA ASN A 48 0.71 13.10 -7.06
C ASN A 48 -0.15 14.39 -6.99
N GLU A 49 0.33 15.47 -7.59
CA GLU A 49 -0.36 16.77 -7.60
C GLU A 49 -1.68 16.74 -8.40
N SER A 50 -1.77 15.86 -9.40
CA SER A 50 -2.98 15.59 -10.19
C SER A 50 -3.98 14.64 -9.51
N ASN A 51 -3.76 14.31 -8.23
CA ASN A 51 -4.57 13.37 -7.46
C ASN A 51 -4.60 11.93 -8.03
N GLU A 52 -3.53 11.51 -8.73
CA GLU A 52 -3.34 10.15 -9.25
C GLU A 52 -2.55 9.29 -8.25
N ILE A 53 -2.94 8.02 -8.09
CA ILE A 53 -2.25 7.07 -7.21
C ILE A 53 -0.97 6.56 -7.87
N CYS A 54 0.17 6.93 -7.29
CA CYS A 54 1.48 6.44 -7.71
C CYS A 54 1.86 5.13 -7.00
N THR A 55 1.61 5.05 -5.69
CA THR A 55 2.04 3.91 -4.85
C THR A 55 0.94 3.56 -3.87
N PHE A 56 0.79 2.26 -3.62
CA PHE A 56 -0.13 1.69 -2.65
C PHE A 56 0.65 0.78 -1.70
N PHE A 57 0.45 0.96 -0.39
CA PHE A 57 1.06 0.09 0.61
C PHE A 57 0.20 -0.05 1.86
N VAL A 58 0.55 -1.04 2.68
CA VAL A 58 -0.24 -1.44 3.84
C VAL A 58 0.65 -1.48 5.06
N LEU A 59 0.25 -0.72 6.06
CA LEU A 59 0.87 -0.70 7.37
C LEU A 59 0.04 -1.55 8.32
N ASP A 60 0.70 -2.49 8.99
CA ASP A 60 0.07 -3.41 9.94
C ASP A 60 0.61 -3.17 11.34
N TYR A 61 -0.29 -2.72 12.23
CA TYR A 61 -0.03 -2.43 13.64
C TYR A 61 -0.16 -3.67 14.53
N GLY A 62 -0.70 -4.76 13.99
CA GLY A 62 -0.92 -6.00 14.71
C GLY A 62 0.36 -6.74 15.10
N ASP A 63 0.20 -7.90 15.70
CA ASP A 63 1.31 -8.63 16.33
C ASP A 63 2.18 -9.40 15.35
N ASP A 64 1.80 -9.45 14.07
CA ASP A 64 2.60 -10.12 13.04
C ASP A 64 4.00 -9.52 12.85
N LYS A 65 4.19 -8.24 13.22
CA LYS A 65 5.52 -7.61 13.30
C LYS A 65 6.50 -8.39 14.19
N PHE A 66 6.01 -9.11 15.20
CA PHE A 66 6.84 -9.85 16.14
C PHE A 66 7.46 -11.13 15.56
N LYS A 67 7.03 -11.56 14.37
CA LYS A 67 7.71 -12.60 13.59
C LYS A 67 9.08 -12.13 13.08
N HIS A 68 9.31 -10.82 13.00
CA HIS A 68 10.50 -10.24 12.41
C HIS A 68 11.34 -9.41 13.39
N THR A 69 10.73 -8.89 14.47
CA THR A 69 11.42 -8.05 15.46
C THR A 69 10.85 -8.23 16.85
N LYS A 70 11.59 -7.85 17.90
CA LYS A 70 11.09 -7.80 19.28
C LYS A 70 10.70 -6.39 19.73
N SER A 71 10.83 -5.38 18.85
CA SER A 71 10.56 -3.99 19.20
C SER A 71 9.06 -3.71 19.29
N MET A 72 8.59 -3.22 20.43
CA MET A 72 7.21 -2.77 20.62
C MET A 72 6.87 -1.50 19.82
N LYS A 73 7.89 -0.67 19.54
CA LYS A 73 7.75 0.54 18.72
C LYS A 73 8.11 0.23 17.27
N SER A 74 7.41 -0.72 16.68
CA SER A 74 7.60 -1.12 15.30
C SER A 74 6.25 -1.32 14.59
N LEU A 75 6.33 -1.36 13.26
CA LEU A 75 5.19 -1.46 12.37
C LEU A 75 5.59 -2.35 11.21
N LEU A 76 4.70 -3.22 10.76
CA LEU A 76 4.97 -4.11 9.64
C LEU A 76 4.51 -3.47 8.32
N LEU A 77 5.43 -3.33 7.37
CA LEU A 77 5.09 -3.03 5.98
C LEU A 77 4.67 -4.33 5.30
N ARG A 78 3.36 -4.56 5.20
CA ARG A 78 2.80 -5.85 4.79
C ARG A 78 2.73 -6.05 3.28
N SER A 79 2.51 -4.97 2.55
CA SER A 79 2.41 -4.96 1.09
C SER A 79 2.84 -3.59 0.61
N PHE A 80 3.58 -3.57 -0.50
CA PHE A 80 4.05 -2.36 -1.13
C PHE A 80 4.06 -2.57 -2.64
N SER A 81 3.50 -1.62 -3.38
CA SER A 81 3.51 -1.65 -4.83
C SER A 81 3.51 -0.23 -5.36
N THR A 82 4.14 -0.04 -6.52
CA THR A 82 4.06 1.19 -7.30
C THR A 82 3.35 0.87 -8.60
N ASN A 83 2.42 1.73 -9.00
CA ASN A 83 1.68 1.59 -10.24
C ASN A 83 2.68 1.67 -11.40
N GLU A 84 2.62 0.71 -12.32
CA GLU A 84 3.53 0.60 -13.46
C GLU A 84 3.65 1.91 -14.25
N ARG A 85 2.54 2.65 -14.38
CA ARG A 85 2.51 3.95 -15.07
C ARG A 85 3.51 4.97 -14.50
N PHE A 86 3.87 4.84 -13.24
CA PHE A 86 4.80 5.74 -12.53
C PHE A 86 6.16 5.09 -12.23
N PHE A 87 6.37 3.84 -12.66
CA PHE A 87 7.60 3.08 -12.39
C PHE A 87 8.84 3.63 -13.15
N CYS A 88 8.68 4.61 -14.04
CA CYS A 88 9.77 5.20 -14.82
C CYS A 88 10.63 6.23 -14.04
N PHE A 89 10.38 6.44 -12.74
CA PHE A 89 11.39 7.06 -11.88
C PHE A 89 12.28 5.97 -11.30
N LYS A 90 13.47 5.77 -11.91
CA LYS A 90 14.55 5.00 -11.30
C LYS A 90 14.81 5.57 -9.91
N LEU A 91 14.41 4.84 -8.87
CA LEU A 91 15.03 4.98 -7.56
C LEU A 91 16.48 4.53 -7.75
N ILE A 92 17.39 5.50 -7.82
CA ILE A 92 18.79 5.27 -7.48
C ILE A 92 18.78 5.14 -5.96
N ILE A 93 18.95 3.91 -5.48
CA ILE A 93 19.29 3.62 -4.08
C ILE A 93 20.81 3.53 -3.99
#